data_AF-A0A0D2UXD9-F1
#
_entry.id   AF-A0A0D2UXD9-F1
#
_cell.length_a   1.000
_cell.length_b   1.000
_cell.length_c   1.000
_cell.angle_alpha   90.00
_cell.angle_beta   90.00
_cell.angle_gamma   90.00
#
_symmetry.space_group_name_H-M   'P 1'
#
loop_
_entity.id
_entity.type
_entity.pdbx_description
1 polymer ?
#
loop_
_entity_poly.entity_id
_entity_poly.type
_entity_poly.pdbx_seq_one_letter_code
_entity_poly.pdbx_strand_id
1 'polypeptide(L)'
;METVTMSTPDIAEVDQFRCRVDEIFQKIDKLEKKVNEVEQFYLNANKKKKSSSKGNSIREEQDKGRHVPSIKKQQQDASQRESTAAKRMQELMRQFGTILRQISQHKWAWPFMQPVDVKGLGLHDYYKVIEKPMDLGTIKNQMEAKDGTGYKNVRAICADVRLVFDNAMKYNEEGSDVHLMAKTLLEKFEEKWQLLLPKVTEEEKRREEEEAEAQLNIQLVREASHAKRVQAISNELYEVDTHLEQLRETVVQKCSTCNYLGCMC
;
A
#
# COMPACT_ATOMS: atom_id res chain seq x y z
N MET A 1 -24.26 19.25 -81.69
CA MET A 1 -24.86 18.79 -80.42
C MET A 1 -24.12 17.53 -80.03
N GLU A 2 -23.01 17.68 -79.31
CA GLU A 2 -22.35 16.53 -78.69
C GLU A 2 -23.03 16.28 -77.35
N THR A 3 -23.60 15.08 -77.22
CA THR A 3 -24.21 14.59 -75.99
C THR A 3 -23.13 14.36 -74.95
N VAL A 4 -23.05 15.26 -73.96
CA VAL A 4 -22.26 15.05 -72.75
C VAL A 4 -22.93 13.94 -71.95
N THR A 5 -22.38 12.73 -72.01
CA THR A 5 -22.74 11.65 -71.10
C THR A 5 -22.21 12.00 -69.72
N MET A 6 -23.10 12.34 -68.79
CA MET A 6 -22.75 12.42 -67.38
C MET A 6 -22.33 11.02 -66.90
N SER A 7 -21.04 10.86 -66.63
CA SER A 7 -20.52 9.66 -65.98
C SER A 7 -21.14 9.57 -64.59
N THR A 8 -22.00 8.57 -64.40
CA THR A 8 -22.50 8.17 -63.09
C THR A 8 -21.32 7.88 -62.16
N PRO A 9 -21.33 8.34 -60.90
CA PRO A 9 -20.25 8.05 -59.97
C PRO A 9 -20.09 6.53 -59.86
N ASP A 10 -18.84 6.07 -59.96
CA ASP A 10 -18.50 4.67 -59.76
C ASP A 10 -18.92 4.29 -58.34
N ILE A 11 -19.93 3.43 -58.22
CA ILE A 11 -20.52 3.00 -56.95
C ILE A 11 -19.43 2.44 -56.03
N ALA A 12 -18.39 1.81 -56.61
CA ALA A 12 -17.26 1.28 -55.87
C ALA A 12 -16.41 2.38 -55.18
N GLU A 13 -16.24 3.56 -55.78
CA GLU A 13 -15.50 4.66 -55.18
C GLU A 13 -16.27 5.32 -54.02
N VAL A 14 -17.61 5.45 -54.16
CA VAL A 14 -18.47 6.00 -53.11
C VAL A 14 -18.54 5.06 -51.92
N ASP A 15 -18.66 3.76 -52.18
CA ASP A 15 -18.61 2.74 -51.12
C ASP A 15 -17.22 2.71 -50.45
N GLN A 16 -16.13 2.87 -51.19
CA GLN A 16 -14.79 2.97 -50.62
C GLN A 16 -14.63 4.21 -49.71
N PHE A 17 -15.18 5.35 -50.12
CA PHE A 17 -15.18 6.56 -49.29
C PHE A 17 -16.01 6.37 -48.02
N ARG A 18 -17.20 5.77 -48.13
CA ARG A 18 -18.06 5.44 -46.98
C ARG A 18 -17.34 4.53 -45.98
N CYS A 19 -16.68 3.48 -46.46
CA CYS A 19 -15.89 2.59 -45.60
C CYS A 19 -14.79 3.34 -44.82
N ARG A 20 -14.07 4.28 -45.45
CA ARG A 20 -13.05 5.09 -44.76
C ARG A 20 -13.64 6.01 -43.69
N VAL A 21 -14.81 6.59 -43.96
CA VAL A 21 -15.55 7.42 -42.99
C VAL A 21 -15.99 6.56 -41.79
N ASP A 22 -16.55 5.37 -42.05
CA ASP A 22 -16.97 4.43 -41.00
C ASP A 22 -15.78 3.97 -40.13
N GLU A 23 -14.61 3.73 -40.73
CA GLU A 23 -13.38 3.41 -40.00
C GLU A 23 -12.94 4.54 -39.06
N ILE A 24 -13.07 5.80 -39.48
CA ILE A 24 -12.76 6.96 -38.63
C ILE A 24 -13.75 7.07 -37.47
N PHE A 25 -15.06 6.92 -37.73
CA PHE A 25 -16.05 6.93 -36.66
C PHE A 25 -15.77 5.84 -35.61
N GLN A 26 -15.45 4.62 -36.04
CA GLN A 26 -15.08 3.55 -35.12
C GLN A 26 -13.81 3.86 -34.31
N LYS A 27 -12.84 4.59 -34.88
CA LYS A 27 -11.64 5.05 -34.15
C LYS A 27 -12.00 6.12 -33.13
N ILE A 28 -12.85 7.09 -33.48
CA ILE A 28 -13.33 8.15 -32.57
C ILE A 28 -14.07 7.55 -31.38
N ASP A 29 -15.00 6.62 -31.59
CA ASP A 29 -15.74 5.96 -30.51
C ASP A 29 -14.82 5.20 -29.54
N LYS A 30 -13.76 4.57 -30.06
CA LYS A 30 -12.75 3.89 -29.24
C LYS A 30 -11.90 4.89 -28.46
N LEU A 31 -11.53 6.00 -29.08
CA LEU A 31 -10.77 7.08 -28.44
C LEU A 31 -11.56 7.73 -27.31
N GLU A 32 -12.85 8.02 -27.52
CA GLU A 32 -13.73 8.60 -26.51
C GLU A 32 -13.78 7.72 -25.24
N LYS A 33 -13.93 6.40 -25.41
CA LYS A 33 -13.87 5.45 -24.29
C LYS A 33 -12.53 5.50 -23.55
N LYS A 34 -11.41 5.51 -24.27
CA LYS A 34 -10.07 5.60 -23.68
C LYS A 34 -9.85 6.90 -22.92
N VAL A 35 -10.34 8.03 -23.44
CA VAL A 35 -10.28 9.34 -22.78
C VAL A 35 -11.11 9.33 -21.49
N ASN A 36 -12.32 8.80 -21.53
CA ASN A 36 -13.19 8.69 -20.35
C ASN A 36 -12.52 7.84 -19.24
N GLU A 37 -11.86 6.73 -19.57
CA GLU A 37 -11.12 5.93 -18.58
C GLU A 37 -9.98 6.71 -17.90
N VAL A 38 -9.26 7.53 -18.66
CA VAL A 38 -8.19 8.39 -18.13
C VAL A 38 -8.76 9.49 -17.24
N GLU A 39 -9.84 10.13 -17.67
CA GLU A 39 -10.49 11.20 -16.91
C GLU A 39 -10.98 10.68 -15.55
N GLN A 40 -11.63 9.51 -15.53
CA GLN A 40 -12.09 8.86 -14.30
C GLN A 40 -10.94 8.57 -13.33
N PHE A 41 -9.76 8.21 -13.82
CA PHE A 41 -8.58 8.01 -12.97
C PHE A 41 -8.18 9.28 -12.23
N TYR A 42 -8.09 10.42 -12.92
CA TYR A 42 -7.67 11.69 -12.30
C TYR A 42 -8.74 12.27 -11.36
N LEU A 43 -10.03 12.10 -11.69
CA LEU A 43 -11.14 12.47 -10.79
C LEU A 43 -11.09 11.69 -9.47
N ASN A 44 -10.81 10.38 -9.54
CA ASN A 44 -10.69 9.53 -8.37
C ASN A 44 -9.42 9.81 -7.56
N ALA A 45 -8.31 10.16 -8.21
CA ALA A 45 -7.08 10.58 -7.55
C ALA A 45 -7.27 11.91 -6.77
N ASN A 46 -8.00 12.87 -7.34
CA ASN A 46 -8.27 14.16 -6.70
C ASN A 46 -9.23 14.06 -5.51
N LYS A 47 -10.20 13.14 -5.54
CA LYS A 47 -11.07 12.86 -4.37
C LYS A 47 -10.30 12.32 -3.17
N LYS A 48 -9.30 11.46 -3.38
CA LYS A 48 -8.43 10.92 -2.30
C LYS A 48 -7.52 11.96 -1.66
N LYS A 49 -7.06 12.98 -2.40
CA LYS A 49 -6.21 14.05 -1.85
C LYS A 49 -6.98 15.03 -0.94
N LYS A 50 -8.29 15.20 -1.13
CA LYS A 50 -9.12 16.10 -0.29
C LYS A 50 -9.44 15.55 1.11
N SER A 51 -9.28 14.25 1.37
CA SER A 51 -9.53 13.66 2.71
C SER A 51 -8.28 13.59 3.60
N SER A 52 -7.11 13.98 3.09
CA SER A 52 -5.84 13.97 3.83
C SER A 52 -5.06 15.23 3.49
N SER A 53 -5.26 16.31 4.24
CA SER A 53 -4.41 17.50 4.10
C SER A 53 -4.26 18.23 5.43
N LYS A 54 -3.09 18.02 6.05
CA LYS A 54 -2.32 19.07 6.71
C LYS A 54 -0.83 18.75 6.53
N GLY A 55 -0.13 19.56 5.74
CA GLY A 55 1.35 19.56 5.68
C GLY A 55 1.95 19.71 4.28
N ASN A 56 2.35 20.94 3.93
CA ASN A 56 3.22 21.35 2.80
C ASN A 56 4.60 20.64 2.86
N SER A 57 5.47 20.58 1.85
CA SER A 57 5.80 21.58 0.82
C SER A 57 6.48 20.98 -0.42
N ILE A 58 6.30 21.71 -1.53
CA ILE A 58 6.90 21.62 -2.86
C ILE A 58 8.44 21.55 -2.84
N ARG A 59 9.01 20.66 -3.67
CA ARG A 59 10.26 20.89 -4.42
C ARG A 59 10.13 20.26 -5.81
N GLU A 60 10.30 21.09 -6.84
CA GLU A 60 10.62 20.69 -8.20
C GLU A 60 12.08 20.22 -8.23
N GLU A 61 12.38 19.12 -8.92
CA GLU A 61 13.52 19.05 -9.85
C GLU A 61 13.56 17.74 -10.66
N GLN A 62 13.64 17.95 -11.98
CA GLN A 62 14.45 17.25 -12.98
C GLN A 62 14.20 15.77 -13.31
N ASP A 63 13.51 15.65 -14.44
CA ASP A 63 13.54 14.61 -15.45
C ASP A 63 14.91 13.95 -15.66
N LYS A 64 15.02 12.68 -15.26
CA LYS A 64 15.87 11.68 -15.91
C LYS A 64 15.07 10.41 -16.04
N GLY A 65 14.71 10.08 -17.29
CA GLY A 65 13.98 8.88 -17.66
C GLY A 65 14.47 7.63 -16.94
N ARG A 66 13.71 7.19 -15.93
CA ARG A 66 14.01 6.00 -15.15
C ARG A 66 13.19 4.84 -15.66
N HIS A 67 13.88 3.80 -16.10
CA HIS A 67 13.32 2.52 -16.56
C HIS A 67 12.29 2.00 -15.55
N VAL A 68 11.01 1.89 -15.97
CA VAL A 68 9.96 1.29 -15.13
C VAL A 68 10.36 -0.16 -14.86
N PRO A 69 10.59 -0.57 -13.60
CA PRO A 69 10.99 -1.94 -13.29
C PRO A 69 9.86 -2.93 -13.64
N SER A 70 10.22 -4.10 -14.17
CA SER A 70 9.26 -5.18 -14.41
C SER A 70 8.55 -5.60 -13.12
N ILE A 71 7.28 -5.98 -13.21
CA ILE A 71 6.42 -6.41 -12.07
C ILE A 71 7.12 -7.49 -11.23
N LYS A 72 7.87 -8.40 -11.88
CA LYS A 72 8.65 -9.45 -11.20
C LYS A 72 9.75 -8.89 -10.30
N LYS A 73 10.41 -7.81 -10.72
CA LYS A 73 11.48 -7.15 -9.95
C LYS A 73 10.91 -6.43 -8.72
N GLN A 74 9.75 -5.79 -8.86
CA GLN A 74 9.07 -5.11 -7.73
C GLN A 74 8.59 -6.08 -6.64
N GLN A 75 8.08 -7.26 -7.02
CA GLN A 75 7.69 -8.29 -6.05
C GLN A 75 8.89 -8.84 -5.28
N GLN A 76 10.01 -9.06 -5.97
CA GLN A 76 11.25 -9.50 -5.34
C GLN A 76 11.80 -8.45 -4.37
N ASP A 77 11.80 -7.17 -4.76
CA ASP A 77 12.23 -6.06 -3.91
C ASP A 77 11.33 -5.88 -2.68
N ALA A 78 10.01 -6.08 -2.82
CA ALA A 78 9.08 -6.06 -1.68
C ALA A 78 9.33 -7.22 -0.71
N SER A 79 9.49 -8.45 -1.23
CA SER A 79 9.79 -9.62 -0.41
C SER A 79 11.13 -9.48 0.34
N GLN A 80 12.14 -8.89 -0.29
CA GLN A 80 13.45 -8.67 0.32
C GLN A 80 13.38 -7.63 1.45
N ARG A 81 12.59 -6.56 1.26
CA ARG A 81 12.36 -5.55 2.31
C ARG A 81 11.65 -6.15 3.52
N GLU A 82 10.58 -6.90 3.30
CA GLU A 82 9.84 -7.57 4.39
C GLU A 82 10.74 -8.54 5.16
N SER A 83 11.54 -9.34 4.44
CA SER A 83 12.52 -10.25 5.06
C SER A 83 13.55 -9.52 5.92
N THR A 84 14.02 -8.35 5.45
CA THR A 84 14.97 -7.54 6.20
C THR A 84 14.33 -6.93 7.44
N ALA A 85 13.12 -6.39 7.33
CA ALA A 85 12.35 -5.88 8.47
C ALA A 85 12.07 -6.97 9.51
N ALA A 86 11.67 -8.16 9.06
CA ALA A 86 11.46 -9.31 9.93
C ALA A 86 12.73 -9.68 10.71
N LYS A 87 13.90 -9.73 10.06
CA LYS A 87 15.18 -10.03 10.74
C LYS A 87 15.52 -9.02 11.84
N ARG A 88 15.24 -7.74 11.62
CA ARG A 88 15.50 -6.68 12.60
C ARG A 88 14.53 -6.75 13.78
N MET A 89 13.25 -7.03 13.52
CA MET A 89 12.29 -7.29 14.59
C MET A 89 12.67 -8.54 15.41
N GLN A 90 13.15 -9.61 14.76
CA GLN A 90 13.63 -10.81 15.44
C GLN A 90 14.86 -10.54 16.31
N GLU A 91 15.75 -9.65 15.88
CA GLU A 91 16.87 -9.19 16.71
C GLU A 91 16.39 -8.47 17.98
N LEU A 92 15.41 -7.57 17.85
CA LEU A 92 14.82 -6.88 18.99
C LEU A 92 14.10 -7.86 19.94
N MET A 93 13.39 -8.86 19.41
CA MET A 93 12.79 -9.93 20.21
C MET A 93 13.84 -10.75 20.97
N ARG A 94 14.98 -11.05 20.35
CA ARG A 94 16.09 -11.74 21.03
C ARG A 94 16.69 -10.90 22.16
N GLN A 95 16.87 -9.60 21.94
CA GLN A 95 17.32 -8.67 22.98
C GLN A 95 16.30 -8.61 24.14
N PHE A 96 15.00 -8.52 23.83
CA PHE A 96 13.95 -8.58 24.84
C PHE A 96 13.94 -9.92 25.60
N GLY A 97 14.17 -11.05 24.92
CA GLY A 97 14.28 -12.36 25.58
C GLY A 97 15.43 -12.43 26.60
N THR A 98 16.48 -11.62 26.42
CA THR A 98 17.53 -11.47 27.44
C THR A 98 17.07 -10.68 28.65
N ILE A 99 16.27 -9.63 28.46
CA ILE A 99 15.62 -8.89 29.56
C ILE A 99 14.71 -9.84 30.33
N LEU A 100 13.81 -10.55 29.64
CA LEU A 100 12.88 -11.51 30.25
C LEU A 100 13.63 -12.56 31.07
N ARG A 101 14.69 -13.15 30.50
CA ARG A 101 15.53 -14.12 31.23
C ARG A 101 16.12 -13.55 32.51
N GLN A 102 16.62 -12.32 32.50
CA GLN A 102 17.17 -11.67 33.69
C GLN A 102 16.11 -11.45 34.77
N ILE A 103 14.89 -11.06 34.37
CA ILE A 103 13.76 -10.91 35.29
C ILE A 103 13.35 -12.27 35.86
N SER A 104 13.21 -13.29 35.01
CA SER A 104 12.84 -14.67 35.42
C SER A 104 13.87 -15.35 36.32
N GLN A 105 15.14 -14.93 36.28
CA GLN A 105 16.21 -15.46 37.14
C GLN A 105 16.33 -14.74 38.48
N HIS A 106 15.58 -13.66 38.70
CA HIS A 106 15.60 -12.96 39.97
C HIS A 106 15.03 -13.85 41.09
N LYS A 107 15.60 -13.77 42.30
CA LYS A 107 15.16 -14.57 43.47
C LYS A 107 13.68 -14.40 43.84
N TRP A 108 13.05 -13.32 43.39
CA TRP A 108 11.64 -13.02 43.62
C TRP A 108 10.73 -13.35 42.44
N ALA A 109 11.25 -13.96 41.36
CA ALA A 109 10.46 -14.24 40.18
C ALA A 109 9.51 -15.44 40.34
N TRP A 110 9.80 -16.34 41.29
CA TRP A 110 9.14 -17.65 41.39
C TRP A 110 7.60 -17.62 41.42
N PRO A 111 6.88 -16.65 42.05
CA PRO A 111 5.42 -16.64 42.03
C PRO A 111 4.84 -16.34 40.64
N PHE A 112 5.64 -15.71 39.78
CA PHE A 112 5.24 -15.21 38.47
C PHE A 112 5.65 -16.15 37.34
N MET A 113 6.25 -17.30 37.64
CA MET A 113 6.81 -18.21 36.63
C MET A 113 5.78 -19.16 36.03
N GLN A 114 4.63 -19.33 36.67
CA GLN A 114 3.56 -20.23 36.25
C GLN A 114 2.20 -19.54 36.46
N PRO A 115 1.15 -19.99 35.76
CA PRO A 115 -0.21 -19.52 36.03
C PRO A 115 -0.55 -19.67 37.52
N VAL A 116 -1.27 -18.69 38.08
CA VAL A 116 -1.72 -18.74 39.48
C VAL A 116 -2.59 -19.98 39.71
N ASP A 117 -2.21 -20.82 40.67
CA ASP A 117 -3.01 -21.99 41.08
C ASP A 117 -4.18 -21.55 41.97
N VAL A 118 -5.19 -20.98 41.33
CA VAL A 118 -6.40 -20.45 41.97
C VAL A 118 -7.10 -21.50 42.82
N LYS A 119 -7.10 -22.77 42.39
CA LYS A 119 -7.76 -23.86 43.12
C LYS A 119 -6.94 -24.29 44.33
N GLY A 120 -5.64 -24.53 44.15
CA GLY A 120 -4.75 -24.96 45.23
C GLY A 120 -4.59 -23.91 46.33
N LEU A 121 -4.70 -22.62 45.97
CA LEU A 121 -4.62 -21.49 46.91
C LEU A 121 -5.99 -21.05 47.47
N GLY A 122 -7.10 -21.64 47.02
CA GLY A 122 -8.45 -21.28 47.50
C GLY A 122 -8.93 -19.89 47.12
N LEU A 123 -8.46 -19.34 45.99
CA LEU A 123 -8.72 -17.96 45.56
C LEU A 123 -10.03 -17.83 44.77
N HIS A 124 -11.17 -17.97 45.45
CA HIS A 124 -12.49 -18.09 44.80
C HIS A 124 -12.95 -16.86 43.98
N ASP A 125 -12.34 -15.71 44.21
CA ASP A 125 -12.64 -14.43 43.56
C ASP A 125 -11.57 -14.01 42.53
N TYR A 126 -10.49 -14.77 42.34
CA TYR A 126 -9.38 -14.39 41.47
C TYR A 126 -9.83 -13.98 40.06
N TYR A 127 -10.63 -14.80 39.39
CA TYR A 127 -11.13 -14.50 38.04
C TYR A 127 -12.24 -13.45 38.00
N LYS A 128 -12.75 -13.00 39.15
CA LYS A 128 -13.65 -11.84 39.25
C LYS A 128 -12.86 -10.53 39.33
N VAL A 129 -11.68 -10.58 39.95
CA VAL A 129 -10.78 -9.42 40.11
C VAL A 129 -9.83 -9.27 38.91
N ILE A 130 -9.29 -10.39 38.42
CA ILE A 130 -8.29 -10.46 37.35
C ILE A 130 -8.92 -10.98 36.06
N GLU A 131 -9.06 -10.07 35.08
CA GLU A 131 -9.73 -10.34 33.80
C GLU A 131 -8.87 -11.17 32.85
N LYS A 132 -7.57 -10.86 32.76
CA LYS A 132 -6.62 -11.54 31.88
C LYS A 132 -5.43 -12.05 32.70
N PRO A 133 -5.50 -13.28 33.25
CA PRO A 133 -4.35 -13.90 33.92
C PRO A 133 -3.16 -14.00 32.97
N MET A 134 -1.95 -13.82 33.51
CA MET A 134 -0.70 -13.93 32.76
C MET A 134 0.44 -14.32 33.71
N ASP A 135 1.46 -14.97 33.17
CA ASP A 135 2.69 -15.35 33.87
C ASP A 135 3.90 -15.35 32.92
N LEU A 136 5.11 -15.26 33.48
CA LEU A 136 6.36 -15.19 32.71
C LEU A 136 6.65 -16.49 31.93
N GLY A 137 6.14 -17.64 32.40
CA GLY A 137 6.26 -18.92 31.71
C GLY A 137 5.44 -18.95 30.41
N THR A 138 4.18 -18.50 30.49
CA THR A 138 3.30 -18.34 29.33
C THR A 138 3.90 -17.37 28.30
N ILE A 139 4.39 -16.22 28.74
CA ILE A 139 5.05 -15.24 27.86
C ILE A 139 6.26 -15.87 27.17
N LYS A 140 7.12 -16.57 27.92
CA LYS A 140 8.29 -17.25 27.37
C LYS A 140 7.88 -18.28 26.30
N ASN A 141 6.90 -19.13 26.59
CA ASN A 141 6.42 -20.13 25.66
C ASN A 141 5.87 -19.51 24.38
N GLN A 142 5.13 -18.40 24.50
CA GLN A 142 4.59 -17.69 23.34
C GLN A 142 5.68 -16.97 22.52
N MET A 143 6.75 -16.48 23.16
CA MET A 143 7.93 -15.97 22.42
C MET A 143 8.63 -17.06 21.61
N GLU A 144 8.61 -18.31 22.08
CA GLU A 144 9.27 -19.46 21.45
C GLU A 144 8.36 -20.25 20.48
N ALA A 145 7.09 -19.83 20.34
CA ALA A 145 6.09 -20.50 19.53
C ALA A 145 6.46 -20.50 18.03
N LYS A 146 6.33 -21.68 17.40
CA LYS A 146 6.67 -21.91 15.98
C LYS A 146 5.46 -22.12 15.07
N ASP A 147 4.27 -22.19 15.66
CA ASP A 147 2.98 -22.44 14.99
C ASP A 147 2.30 -21.16 14.47
N GLY A 148 2.95 -20.01 14.64
CA GLY A 148 2.42 -18.70 14.23
C GLY A 148 1.56 -18.01 15.30
N THR A 149 1.38 -18.61 16.49
CA THR A 149 0.71 -17.96 17.64
C THR A 149 1.63 -17.03 18.43
N GLY A 150 2.91 -16.99 18.07
CA GLY A 150 3.92 -16.16 18.73
C GLY A 150 3.70 -14.66 18.59
N TYR A 151 4.40 -13.91 19.43
CA TYR A 151 4.32 -12.44 19.41
C TYR A 151 4.80 -11.86 18.07
N LYS A 152 4.12 -10.81 17.62
CA LYS A 152 4.44 -10.11 16.36
C LYS A 152 5.44 -8.97 16.52
N ASN A 153 5.49 -8.37 17.70
CA ASN A 153 6.39 -7.27 18.03
C ASN A 153 6.74 -7.27 19.52
N VAL A 154 7.81 -6.54 19.86
CA VAL A 154 8.32 -6.47 21.24
C VAL A 154 7.36 -5.76 22.20
N ARG A 155 6.56 -4.80 21.71
CA ARG A 155 5.58 -4.08 22.54
C ARG A 155 4.49 -5.00 23.08
N ALA A 156 4.06 -5.99 22.29
CA ALA A 156 3.08 -6.98 22.75
C ALA A 156 3.63 -7.82 23.91
N ILE A 157 4.91 -8.22 23.86
CA ILE A 157 5.57 -8.94 24.94
C ILE A 157 5.67 -8.05 26.19
N CYS A 158 6.09 -6.80 26.01
CA CYS A 158 6.19 -5.81 27.09
C CYS A 158 4.84 -5.60 27.80
N ALA A 159 3.75 -5.51 27.05
CA ALA A 159 2.40 -5.37 27.60
C ALA A 159 2.02 -6.57 28.49
N ASP A 160 2.32 -7.80 28.05
CA ASP A 160 2.02 -8.98 28.86
C ASP A 160 2.94 -9.09 30.08
N VAL A 161 4.22 -8.68 30.01
CA VAL A 161 5.10 -8.64 31.19
C VAL A 161 4.57 -7.66 32.24
N ARG A 162 4.13 -6.47 31.83
CA ARG A 162 3.48 -5.51 32.74
C ARG A 162 2.23 -6.09 33.37
N LEU A 163 1.40 -6.74 32.56
CA LEU A 163 0.17 -7.38 33.02
C LEU A 163 0.41 -8.43 34.12
N VAL A 164 1.51 -9.19 34.07
CA VAL A 164 1.88 -10.12 35.16
C VAL A 164 1.97 -9.39 36.50
N PHE A 165 2.72 -8.30 36.53
CA PHE A 165 2.98 -7.55 37.76
C PHE A 165 1.78 -6.68 38.18
N ASP A 166 1.08 -6.07 37.21
CA ASP A 166 -0.12 -5.28 37.46
C ASP A 166 -1.24 -6.13 38.05
N ASN A 167 -1.44 -7.36 37.52
CA ASN A 167 -2.40 -8.30 38.08
C ASN A 167 -2.02 -8.70 39.52
N ALA A 168 -0.74 -8.96 39.77
CA ALA A 168 -0.27 -9.32 41.09
C ALA A 168 -0.47 -8.17 42.09
N MET A 169 -0.14 -6.93 41.73
CA MET A 169 -0.34 -5.77 42.58
C MET A 169 -1.83 -5.42 42.75
N LYS A 170 -2.68 -5.70 41.76
CA LYS A 170 -4.12 -5.51 41.83
C LYS A 170 -4.79 -6.51 42.78
N TYR A 171 -4.38 -7.77 42.74
CA TYR A 171 -4.99 -8.83 43.54
C TYR A 171 -4.48 -8.85 44.98
N ASN A 172 -3.20 -8.56 45.19
CA ASN A 172 -2.57 -8.65 46.50
C ASN A 172 -2.52 -7.28 47.20
N GLU A 173 -2.84 -7.26 48.50
CA GLU A 173 -2.79 -6.05 49.33
C GLU A 173 -1.42 -5.36 49.27
N GLU A 174 -1.43 -4.04 49.28
CA GLU A 174 -0.20 -3.25 49.31
C GLU A 174 0.62 -3.57 50.57
N GLY A 175 1.91 -3.82 50.38
CA GLY A 175 2.83 -4.22 51.45
C GLY A 175 2.91 -5.73 51.69
N SER A 176 2.02 -6.55 51.11
CA SER A 176 2.22 -8.00 51.09
C SER A 176 3.47 -8.40 50.31
N ASP A 177 4.04 -9.57 50.62
CA ASP A 177 5.26 -10.07 49.97
C ASP A 177 5.12 -10.11 48.45
N VAL A 178 4.02 -10.70 47.93
CA VAL A 178 3.79 -10.83 46.48
C VAL A 178 3.63 -9.46 45.82
N HIS A 179 2.97 -8.51 46.47
CA HIS A 179 2.84 -7.14 45.97
C HIS A 179 4.21 -6.45 45.88
N LEU A 180 5.03 -6.53 46.94
CA LEU A 180 6.37 -5.94 46.96
C LEU A 180 7.30 -6.59 45.93
N MET A 181 7.23 -7.91 45.78
CA MET A 181 7.96 -8.66 44.77
C MET A 181 7.58 -8.22 43.35
N ALA A 182 6.28 -8.08 43.07
CA ALA A 182 5.78 -7.63 41.77
C ALA A 182 6.27 -6.21 41.44
N LYS A 183 6.09 -5.27 42.38
CA LYS A 183 6.55 -3.88 42.25
C LYS A 183 8.04 -3.80 41.95
N THR A 184 8.86 -4.53 42.72
CA THR A 184 10.31 -4.54 42.55
C THR A 184 10.75 -5.11 41.20
N LEU A 185 10.10 -6.18 40.74
CA LEU A 185 10.42 -6.79 39.45
C LEU A 185 9.96 -5.93 38.28
N LEU A 186 8.81 -5.26 38.41
CA LEU A 186 8.33 -4.30 37.41
C LEU A 186 9.30 -3.13 37.27
N GLU A 187 9.77 -2.54 38.37
CA GLU A 187 10.78 -1.47 38.35
C GLU A 187 12.06 -1.91 37.62
N LYS A 188 12.59 -3.09 37.96
CA LYS A 188 13.78 -3.66 37.28
C LYS A 188 13.53 -3.96 35.80
N PHE A 189 12.33 -4.39 35.46
CA PHE A 189 11.93 -4.62 34.08
C PHE A 189 11.90 -3.30 33.30
N GLU A 190 11.27 -2.27 33.85
CA GLU A 190 11.18 -0.95 33.21
C GLU A 190 12.56 -0.34 33.00
N GLU A 191 13.47 -0.39 33.98
CA GLU A 191 14.86 0.06 33.82
C GLU A 191 15.54 -0.57 32.60
N LYS A 192 15.39 -1.88 32.42
CA LYS A 192 15.96 -2.61 31.28
C LYS A 192 15.22 -2.31 29.99
N TRP A 193 13.90 -2.19 30.05
CA TRP A 193 13.06 -1.86 28.91
C TRP A 193 13.41 -0.49 28.34
N GLN A 194 13.67 0.52 29.19
CA GLN A 194 14.10 1.85 28.77
C GLN A 194 15.41 1.82 27.96
N LEU A 195 16.30 0.86 28.19
CA LEU A 195 17.52 0.70 27.38
C LEU A 195 17.26 0.14 25.98
N LEU A 196 16.18 -0.64 25.81
CA LEU A 196 15.80 -1.25 24.53
C LEU A 196 14.80 -0.39 23.75
N LEU A 197 13.98 0.39 24.44
CA LEU A 197 12.90 1.20 23.88
C LEU A 197 13.35 2.14 22.72
N PRO A 198 14.51 2.83 22.79
CA PRO A 198 14.98 3.65 21.67
C PRO A 198 15.16 2.84 20.38
N LYS A 199 15.74 1.64 20.46
CA LYS A 199 15.93 0.77 19.29
C LYS A 199 14.61 0.27 18.70
N VAL A 200 13.64 -0.03 19.58
CA VAL A 200 12.30 -0.44 19.15
C VAL A 200 11.61 0.71 18.41
N THR A 201 11.68 1.92 18.97
CA THR A 201 11.09 3.12 18.38
C THR A 201 11.75 3.48 17.04
N GLU A 202 13.06 3.34 16.94
CA GLU A 202 13.80 3.56 15.69
C GLU A 202 13.38 2.55 14.60
N GLU A 203 13.26 1.26 14.94
CA GLU A 203 12.79 0.25 13.98
C GLU A 203 11.36 0.49 13.53
N GLU A 204 10.46 0.89 14.43
CA GLU A 204 9.07 1.23 14.11
C GLU A 204 9.01 2.42 13.14
N LYS A 205 9.71 3.50 13.45
CA LYS A 205 9.81 4.68 12.58
C LYS A 205 10.37 4.29 11.20
N ARG A 206 11.42 3.48 11.18
CA ARG A 206 12.01 3.05 9.90
C ARG A 206 11.05 2.21 9.08
N ARG A 207 10.26 1.35 9.72
CA ARG A 207 9.24 0.54 9.04
C ARG A 207 8.14 1.42 8.44
N GLU A 208 7.72 2.46 9.16
CA GLU A 208 6.76 3.45 8.65
C GLU A 208 7.32 4.21 7.44
N GLU A 209 8.58 4.64 7.50
CA GLU A 209 9.26 5.31 6.38
C GLU A 209 9.42 4.38 5.15
N GLU A 210 9.87 3.13 5.36
CA GLU A 210 10.01 2.11 4.31
C GLU A 210 8.65 1.79 3.64
N GLU A 211 7.57 1.76 4.43
CA GLU A 211 6.21 1.55 3.94
C GLU A 211 5.67 2.76 3.18
N ALA A 212 5.88 3.97 3.70
CA ALA A 212 5.49 5.22 3.02
C ALA A 212 6.22 5.37 1.67
N GLU A 213 7.51 5.05 1.62
CA GLU A 213 8.28 5.03 0.37
C GLU A 213 7.75 3.96 -0.59
N ALA A 214 7.39 2.77 -0.09
CA ALA A 214 6.77 1.73 -0.91
C ALA A 214 5.46 2.22 -1.56
N GLN A 215 4.61 2.87 -0.78
CA GLN A 215 3.33 3.40 -1.24
C GLN A 215 3.52 4.52 -2.28
N LEU A 216 4.49 5.41 -2.03
CA LEU A 216 4.84 6.48 -2.98
C LEU A 216 5.35 5.90 -4.31
N ASN A 217 6.21 4.89 -4.26
CA ASN A 217 6.72 4.21 -5.45
C ASN A 217 5.59 3.53 -6.24
N ILE A 218 4.63 2.88 -5.57
CA ILE A 218 3.44 2.30 -6.21
C ILE A 218 2.61 3.39 -6.90
N GLN A 219 2.42 4.53 -6.24
CA GLN A 219 1.67 5.65 -6.79
C GLN A 219 2.35 6.22 -8.04
N LEU A 220 3.68 6.43 -7.98
CA LEU A 220 4.46 6.93 -9.10
C LEU A 220 4.41 5.99 -10.32
N VAL A 221 4.47 4.67 -10.10
CA VAL A 221 4.34 3.67 -11.17
C VAL A 221 2.95 3.71 -11.81
N ARG A 222 1.89 3.89 -11.01
CA ARG A 222 0.53 4.06 -11.53
C ARG A 222 0.41 5.33 -12.36
N GLU A 223 0.92 6.45 -11.86
CA GLU A 223 0.91 7.74 -12.56
C GLU A 223 1.70 7.67 -13.87
N ALA A 224 2.88 7.08 -13.89
CA ALA A 224 3.68 6.87 -15.10
C ALA A 224 2.94 5.99 -16.13
N SER A 225 2.21 4.97 -15.67
CA SER A 225 1.40 4.10 -16.54
C SER A 225 0.23 4.87 -17.17
N HIS A 226 -0.41 5.74 -16.40
CA HIS A 226 -1.47 6.62 -16.90
C HIS A 226 -0.94 7.67 -17.87
N ALA A 227 0.20 8.31 -17.58
CA ALA A 227 0.85 9.26 -18.48
C ALA A 227 1.18 8.64 -19.84
N LYS A 228 1.66 7.37 -19.86
CA LYS A 228 1.87 6.63 -21.11
C LYS A 228 0.58 6.41 -21.90
N ARG A 229 -0.54 6.13 -21.21
CA ARG A 229 -1.85 5.99 -21.86
C ARG A 229 -2.31 7.31 -22.47
N VAL A 230 -2.12 8.42 -21.76
CA VAL A 230 -2.41 9.78 -22.27
C VAL A 230 -1.60 10.06 -23.54
N GLN A 231 -0.30 9.74 -23.53
CA GLN A 231 0.55 9.93 -24.73
C GLN A 231 0.06 9.09 -25.91
N ALA A 232 -0.32 7.83 -25.68
CA ALA A 232 -0.84 6.96 -26.74
C ALA A 232 -2.14 7.51 -27.34
N ILE A 233 -3.07 7.99 -26.49
CA ILE A 233 -4.30 8.66 -26.93
C ILE A 233 -3.99 9.90 -27.76
N SER A 234 -3.03 10.73 -27.33
CA SER A 234 -2.62 11.92 -28.08
C SER A 234 -2.09 11.59 -29.47
N ASN A 235 -1.32 10.51 -29.60
CA ASN A 235 -0.79 10.06 -30.89
C ASN A 235 -1.92 9.52 -31.79
N GLU A 236 -2.85 8.72 -31.24
CA GLU A 236 -4.02 8.21 -31.98
C GLU A 236 -4.94 9.35 -32.46
N LEU A 237 -5.10 10.42 -31.67
CA LEU A 237 -5.86 11.61 -32.06
C LEU A 237 -5.21 12.32 -33.26
N TYR A 238 -3.88 12.45 -33.27
CA TYR A 238 -3.14 13.05 -34.39
C TYR A 238 -3.29 12.23 -35.69
N GLU A 239 -3.29 10.90 -35.59
CA GLU A 239 -3.56 10.03 -36.74
C GLU A 239 -4.98 10.23 -37.30
N VAL A 240 -5.98 10.33 -36.44
CA VAL A 240 -7.37 10.59 -36.86
C VAL A 240 -7.49 11.95 -37.53
N ASP A 241 -6.86 12.99 -36.97
CA ASP A 241 -6.83 14.34 -37.55
C ASP A 241 -6.20 14.35 -38.94
N THR A 242 -5.08 13.65 -39.11
CA THR A 242 -4.41 13.48 -40.41
C THR A 242 -5.32 12.79 -41.43
N HIS A 243 -6.04 11.74 -41.02
CA HIS A 243 -6.98 11.03 -41.90
C HIS A 243 -8.19 11.90 -42.29
N LEU A 244 -8.69 12.73 -41.37
CA LEU A 244 -9.77 13.67 -41.64
C LEU A 244 -9.34 14.72 -42.67
N GLU A 245 -8.11 15.25 -42.57
CA GLU A 245 -7.60 16.21 -43.55
C GLU A 245 -7.43 15.58 -44.94
N GLN A 246 -6.96 14.33 -45.02
CA GLN A 246 -6.87 13.58 -46.29
C GLN A 246 -8.25 13.35 -46.93
N LEU A 247 -9.27 13.00 -46.13
CA LEU A 247 -10.64 12.87 -46.64
C LEU A 247 -11.18 14.23 -47.11
N ARG A 248 -10.92 15.30 -46.37
CA ARG A 248 -11.28 16.67 -46.74
C ARG A 248 -10.65 17.06 -48.08
N GLU A 249 -9.36 16.84 -48.26
CA GLU A 249 -8.65 17.08 -49.52
C GLU A 249 -9.26 16.28 -50.67
N THR A 250 -9.56 15.00 -50.45
CA THR A 250 -10.20 14.13 -51.45
C THR A 250 -11.55 14.70 -51.89
N VAL A 251 -12.38 15.13 -50.94
CA VAL A 251 -13.68 15.76 -51.24
C VAL A 251 -13.48 17.06 -52.03
N VAL A 252 -12.58 17.94 -51.59
CA VAL A 252 -12.28 19.21 -52.28
C VAL A 252 -11.78 18.96 -53.71
N GLN A 253 -10.91 17.97 -53.91
CA GLN A 253 -10.37 17.61 -55.22
C GLN A 253 -11.44 17.04 -56.16
N LYS A 254 -12.34 16.17 -55.65
CA LYS A 254 -13.48 15.64 -56.43
C LYS A 254 -14.54 16.70 -56.74
N CYS A 255 -14.80 17.63 -55.81
CA CYS A 255 -15.69 18.76 -56.06
C CYS A 255 -15.12 19.75 -57.09
N SER A 256 -13.81 20.03 -57.04
CA SER A 256 -13.18 20.93 -58.01
C SER A 256 -13.13 20.35 -59.43
N THR A 257 -12.89 19.04 -59.59
CA THR A 257 -13.01 18.35 -60.89
C THR A 257 -14.44 18.38 -61.42
N CYS A 258 -15.46 18.33 -60.56
CA CYS A 258 -16.86 18.49 -60.96
C CYS A 258 -17.17 19.91 -61.52
N ASN A 259 -16.56 20.95 -60.93
CA ASN A 259 -16.68 22.33 -61.44
C ASN A 259 -15.99 22.54 -62.79
N TYR A 260 -14.92 21.81 -63.11
CA TYR A 260 -14.27 21.87 -64.43
C TYR A 260 -14.99 21.06 -65.52
N LEU A 261 -15.84 20.09 -65.13
CA LEU A 261 -16.62 19.25 -66.05
C LEU A 261 -18.04 19.79 -66.36
N GLY A 262 -18.37 21.01 -65.91
CA GLY A 262 -19.54 21.75 -66.41
C GLY A 262 -20.88 21.34 -65.82
N CYS A 263 -20.98 21.12 -64.51
CA CYS A 263 -22.28 21.16 -63.83
C CYS A 263 -22.62 22.61 -63.45
N MET A 264 -23.44 23.29 -64.26
CA MET A 264 -24.21 24.45 -63.81
C MET A 264 -25.31 23.92 -62.89
N CYS A 265 -25.16 24.17 -61.58
CA CYS A 265 -26.29 24.22 -60.66
C CYS A 265 -27.16 25.45 -60.98
#